data_AF-A0A447KWC0-F1
#
_entry.id   AF-A0A447KWC0-F1
#
_cell.length_a   1.000
_cell.length_b   1.000
_cell.length_c   1.000
_cell.angle_alpha   90.00
_cell.angle_beta   90.00
_cell.angle_gamma   90.00
#
_symmetry.space_group_name_H-M   'P 1'
#
loop_
_entity.id
_entity.type
_entity.pdbx_description
1 polymer ?
#
loop_
_entity_poly.entity_id
_entity_poly.type
_entity_poly.pdbx_seq_one_letter_code
_entity_poly.pdbx_strand_id
1 'polypeptide(L)' 'MAGYEVNFDGLVGLTHHYAGLSFGNEASTLYQNRVSNPKLAAKQGLLKMKALADLGFQQGRVATARAAAFANAAAVGV' A
#
# COMPACT_ATOMS: atom_id res chain seq x y z
N MET A 1 -2.27 -33.22 8.12
CA MET A 1 -2.56 -31.79 8.39
C MET A 1 -3.19 -31.21 7.13
N ALA A 2 -4.36 -30.56 7.21
CA ALA A 2 -4.90 -29.80 6.08
C ALA A 2 -4.47 -28.34 6.23
N GLY A 3 -3.91 -27.74 5.17
CA GLY A 3 -3.61 -26.31 5.12
C GLY A 3 -4.82 -25.51 4.69
N TYR A 4 -4.83 -24.21 4.99
CA TYR A 4 -5.82 -23.25 4.50
C TYR A 4 -5.11 -22.00 3.98
N GLU A 5 -5.70 -21.36 2.98
CA GLU A 5 -5.19 -20.12 2.41
C GLU A 5 -5.61 -18.93 3.27
N VAL A 6 -4.67 -18.00 3.49
CA VAL A 6 -4.91 -16.76 4.22
C VAL A 6 -4.38 -15.62 3.37
N ASN A 7 -5.20 -14.64 3.06
CA ASN A 7 -4.76 -13.46 2.34
C ASN A 7 -4.17 -12.45 3.34
N PHE A 8 -2.98 -11.96 3.05
CA PHE A 8 -2.35 -10.89 3.82
C PHE A 8 -2.27 -9.62 2.98
N ASP A 9 -3.07 -8.62 3.36
CA ASP A 9 -3.14 -7.34 2.64
C ASP A 9 -2.25 -6.27 3.28
N GLY A 10 -1.53 -5.52 2.44
CA GLY A 10 -0.76 -4.36 2.90
C GLY A 10 -1.67 -3.17 3.23
N LEU A 11 -1.50 -2.60 4.41
CA LEU A 11 -2.15 -1.33 4.74
C LEU A 11 -1.48 -0.17 3.99
N VAL A 12 -2.28 0.64 3.30
CA VAL A 12 -1.78 1.83 2.60
C VAL A 12 -1.25 2.84 3.63
N GLY A 13 -0.03 3.30 3.43
CA GLY A 13 0.63 4.26 4.32
C GLY A 13 0.20 5.70 4.12
N LEU A 14 0.48 6.54 5.12
CA LEU A 14 0.10 7.96 5.12
C LEU A 14 0.80 8.79 4.03
N THR A 15 1.96 8.32 3.55
CA THR A 15 2.73 8.97 2.49
C THR A 15 2.40 8.43 1.10
N HIS A 16 1.24 7.79 0.90
CA HIS A 16 0.83 7.31 -0.42
C HIS A 16 0.76 8.48 -1.42
N HIS A 17 1.49 8.41 -2.53
CA HIS A 17 1.55 9.46 -3.55
C HIS A 17 1.95 8.88 -4.92
N TYR A 18 1.72 9.65 -5.98
CA TYR A 18 2.03 9.25 -7.35
C TYR A 18 3.28 9.99 -7.87
N ALA A 19 4.47 9.47 -7.57
CA ALA A 19 5.74 10.09 -7.99
C ALA A 19 6.26 9.64 -9.37
N GLY A 20 5.66 8.61 -9.99
CA GLY A 20 6.14 8.11 -11.29
C GLY A 20 7.47 7.38 -11.23
N LEU A 21 7.85 6.80 -10.08
CA LEU A 21 9.19 6.24 -9.86
C LEU A 21 9.41 4.87 -10.52
N SER A 22 8.35 4.18 -10.94
CA SER A 22 8.44 2.83 -11.50
C SER A 22 8.43 2.86 -13.03
N PHE A 23 9.61 2.94 -13.66
CA PHE A 23 9.74 2.83 -15.11
C PHE A 23 9.16 1.49 -15.62
N GLY A 24 8.44 1.52 -16.75
CA GLY A 24 7.72 0.37 -17.29
C GLY A 24 6.35 0.09 -16.66
N ASN A 25 6.00 0.75 -15.55
CA ASN A 25 4.63 0.72 -15.03
C ASN A 25 3.85 1.91 -15.59
N GLU A 26 3.00 1.63 -16.59
CA GLU A 26 2.19 2.65 -17.26
C GLU A 26 1.34 3.46 -16.27
N ALA A 27 0.70 2.82 -15.30
CA ALA A 27 -0.12 3.53 -14.31
C ALA A 27 0.74 4.48 -13.44
N SER A 28 1.94 4.06 -13.03
CA SER A 28 2.87 4.91 -12.28
C SER A 28 3.22 6.17 -13.08
N THR A 29 3.55 6.02 -14.36
CA THR A 29 3.93 7.14 -15.24
C THR A 29 2.73 8.04 -15.57
N LEU A 30 1.58 7.44 -15.94
CA LEU A 30 0.38 8.18 -16.36
C LEU A 30 -0.23 9.03 -15.25
N TYR A 31 -0.16 8.58 -14.00
CA TYR A 31 -0.69 9.30 -12.84
C TYR A 31 0.35 10.13 -12.09
N GLN A 32 1.56 10.28 -12.64
CA GLN A 32 2.63 11.05 -12.02
C GLN A 32 2.18 12.48 -11.65
N ASN A 33 2.58 12.93 -10.47
CA ASN A 33 2.30 14.25 -9.88
C ASN A 33 0.81 14.58 -9.68
N ARG A 34 -0.10 13.59 -9.82
CA ARG A 34 -1.49 13.79 -9.43
C ARG A 34 -1.63 13.80 -7.91
N VAL A 35 -2.63 14.54 -7.43
CA VAL A 35 -3.00 14.57 -6.01
C VAL A 35 -3.49 13.19 -5.58
N SER A 36 -2.86 12.64 -4.55
CA SER A 36 -3.29 11.40 -3.91
C SER A 36 -4.20 11.67 -2.72
N ASN A 37 -4.95 10.64 -2.30
CA ASN A 37 -5.72 10.66 -1.07
C ASN A 37 -5.40 9.43 -0.23
N PRO A 38 -4.36 9.49 0.64
CA PRO A 38 -3.91 8.34 1.44
C PRO A 38 -5.00 7.74 2.32
N LYS A 39 -5.85 8.59 2.90
CA LYS A 39 -6.97 8.15 3.76
C LYS A 39 -8.00 7.35 2.96
N LEU A 40 -8.35 7.82 1.77
CA LEU A 40 -9.26 7.12 0.88
C LEU A 40 -8.67 5.80 0.40
N ALA A 41 -7.40 5.78 -0.01
CA ALA A 41 -6.71 4.58 -0.45
C ALA A 41 -6.65 3.50 0.66
N ALA A 42 -6.36 3.90 1.91
CA ALA A 42 -6.43 2.99 3.06
C ALA A 42 -7.84 2.46 3.30
N LYS A 43 -8.87 3.30 3.21
CA LYS A 43 -10.28 2.88 3.35
C LYS A 43 -10.68 1.89 2.27
N GLN A 44 -10.29 2.11 1.01
CA GLN A 44 -10.57 1.19 -0.09
C GLN A 44 -9.97 -0.20 0.16
N GLY A 45 -8.72 -0.26 0.63
CA GLY A 45 -8.08 -1.52 1.02
C GLY A 45 -8.80 -2.21 2.18
N LEU A 46 -9.18 -1.47 3.22
CA LEU A 46 -9.92 -2.01 4.38
C LEU A 46 -11.30 -2.53 3.99
N LEU A 47 -12.02 -1.85 3.10
CA LEU A 47 -13.30 -2.31 2.58
C LEU A 47 -13.16 -3.63 1.83
N LYS A 48 -12.13 -3.78 0.98
CA LYS A 48 -11.84 -5.03 0.29
C LYS A 48 -11.56 -6.17 1.29
N MET A 49 -10.69 -5.93 2.27
CA MET A 49 -10.38 -6.92 3.31
C MET A 49 -11.63 -7.37 4.05
N LYS A 50 -12.48 -6.41 4.47
CA LYS A 50 -13.72 -6.72 5.19
C LYS A 50 -14.69 -7.50 4.31
N ALA A 51 -14.85 -7.14 3.04
CA ALA A 51 -15.72 -7.85 2.11
C ALA A 51 -15.29 -9.32 1.93
N LEU A 52 -13.99 -9.59 1.78
CA LEU A 52 -13.48 -10.96 1.68
C LEU A 52 -13.64 -11.74 2.99
N ALA A 53 -13.37 -11.10 4.13
CA ALA A 53 -13.60 -11.71 5.44
C ALA A 53 -15.08 -12.07 5.66
N ASP A 54 -16.01 -11.21 5.20
CA ASP A 54 -17.45 -11.45 5.30
C ASP A 54 -17.93 -12.59 4.39
N LEU A 55 -17.22 -12.85 3.30
CA LEU A 55 -17.44 -14.01 2.42
C LEU A 55 -16.81 -15.31 2.97
N GLY A 56 -16.12 -15.25 4.12
CA GLY A 56 -15.53 -16.41 4.78
C GLY A 56 -14.06 -16.68 4.43
N PHE A 57 -13.40 -15.80 3.66
CA PHE A 57 -11.96 -15.91 3.38
C PHE A 57 -11.14 -15.40 4.58
N GLN A 58 -10.10 -16.14 4.97
CA GLN A 58 -9.26 -15.76 6.11
C GLN A 58 -8.37 -14.57 5.72
N GLN A 59 -8.52 -13.43 6.40
CA GLN A 59 -7.72 -12.23 6.17
C GLN A 59 -6.75 -11.93 7.32
N GLY A 60 -5.55 -11.52 6.95
CA GLY A 60 -4.59 -10.81 7.78
C GLY A 60 -4.24 -9.44 7.18
N ARG A 61 -3.64 -8.58 8.00
CA ARG A 61 -3.15 -7.26 7.57
C ARG A 61 -1.66 -7.13 7.88
N VAL A 62 -0.92 -6.47 6.99
CA VAL A 62 0.50 -6.17 7.16
C VAL A 62 0.66 -4.65 7.34
N ALA A 63 1.39 -4.26 8.39
CA ALA A 63 1.65 -2.86 8.68
C ALA A 63 2.52 -2.23 7.57
N THR A 64 2.24 -0.98 7.24
CA THR A 64 3.05 -0.21 6.30
C THR A 64 4.43 0.09 6.90
N ALA A 65 5.47 0.08 6.06
CA ALA A 65 6.81 0.47 6.50
C ALA A 65 6.84 1.97 6.84
N ARG A 66 7.76 2.35 7.75
CA ARG A 66 8.03 3.77 8.03
C ARG A 66 8.48 4.44 6.73
N ALA A 67 7.91 5.60 6.41
CA ALA A 67 8.33 6.38 5.26
C ALA A 67 9.83 6.71 5.37
N ALA A 68 10.63 6.24 4.42
CA ALA A 68 12.10 6.25 4.48
C ALA A 68 12.74 7.64 4.23
N ALA A 69 11.95 8.72 4.23
CA ALA A 69 12.42 10.04 3.81
C ALA A 69 13.62 10.54 4.63
N PHE A 70 13.59 10.38 5.96
CA PHE A 70 14.66 10.90 6.82
C PHE A 70 15.87 9.96 6.96
N ALA A 71 15.67 8.65 6.85
CA ALA A 71 16.76 7.69 6.98
C ALA A 71 17.69 7.71 5.75
N ASN A 72 17.12 7.89 4.56
CA ASN A 72 17.90 7.91 3.33
C ASN A 72 18.55 9.27 3.07
N ALA A 73 17.94 10.40 3.49
CA ALA A 73 18.52 11.74 3.33
C ALA A 73 19.91 11.84 3.99
N ALA A 74 20.05 11.31 5.21
CA ALA A 74 21.32 11.26 5.91
C ALA A 74 22.42 10.48 5.15
N ALA A 75 22.05 9.48 4.34
CA ALA A 75 22.99 8.70 3.54
C ALA A 75 23.45 9.43 2.25
N VAL A 76 22.70 10.42 1.77
CA VAL A 76 23.05 11.28 0.62
C VAL A 76 23.52 12.67 1.01
N GLY A 77 23.84 12.89 2.29
CA GLY A 77 24.47 14.12 2.79
C GLY A 77 23.52 15.33 2.91
N VAL A 78 22.22 15.08 3.06
CA VAL A 78 21.19 16.11 3.31
C VAL A 78 20.54 15.90 4.67
#